data_AF-A0A1W2AX84-F1
#
_entry.id   AF-A0A1W2AX84-F1
#
_cell.length_a   1.000
_cell.length_b   1.000
_cell.length_c   1.000
_cell.angle_alpha   90.00
_cell.angle_beta   90.00
_cell.angle_gamma   90.00
#
_symmetry.space_group_name_H-M   'P 1'
#
loop_
_entity.id
_entity.type
_entity.pdbx_description
1 polymer ?
#
loop_
_entity_poly.entity_id
_entity_poly.type
_entity_poly.pdbx_seq_one_letter_code
_entity_poly.pdbx_strand_id
1 'polypeptide(L)'
;MITIQGFAKLCGCNTQTLRYYDRIGLLAPAKVDQWTGYRYYEEEQAMLFVKIKNLQMADFSIGEIKTLLNEDEDHLMAAFDRKIEEQKQKLEQMENIRKSYLDEAMNMQRMVNTIIDFVEGRMSSPELWQEFGLDQEKDTEISARVHELLAEWMEQCKNAGADMAQYMDTMQEMVEKLKNGTLDEEQRKMLLSDEDDLEKDIPEGAEKIFARDGWTHVSDWIGEIPAPEKGKESFFLFSVPRDSLIVDPGFPTLMLAVMGARYNTQEGGMTCKVGLSKDGLNHFSLLQK
;
A
#
# COMPACT_ATOMS: atom_id res chain seq x y z
N MET A 1 24.31 49.37 -30.31
CA MET A 1 24.51 47.91 -30.44
C MET A 1 25.42 47.39 -29.35
N ILE A 2 25.01 46.34 -28.64
CA ILE A 2 25.65 45.76 -27.46
C ILE A 2 26.20 44.38 -27.85
N THR A 3 27.41 44.03 -27.41
CA THR A 3 27.96 42.67 -27.63
C THR A 3 27.13 41.62 -26.90
N ILE A 4 27.16 40.36 -27.33
CA ILE A 4 26.47 39.27 -26.63
C ILE A 4 26.80 39.18 -25.13
N GLN A 5 28.04 39.50 -24.72
CA GLN A 5 28.43 39.53 -23.30
C GLN A 5 27.77 40.70 -22.57
N GLY A 6 27.78 41.90 -23.17
CA GLY A 6 27.12 43.08 -22.60
C GLY A 6 25.61 42.89 -22.49
N PHE A 7 24.98 42.31 -23.50
CA PHE A 7 23.54 42.05 -23.53
C PHE A 7 23.14 40.95 -22.54
N ALA A 8 23.95 39.89 -22.41
CA ALA A 8 23.76 38.87 -21.39
C ALA A 8 23.80 39.46 -19.97
N LYS A 9 24.76 40.37 -19.71
CA LYS A 9 24.85 41.10 -18.44
C LYS A 9 23.64 42.00 -18.20
N LEU A 10 23.19 42.74 -19.21
CA LEU A 10 21.99 43.58 -19.15
C LEU A 10 20.73 42.77 -18.81
N CYS A 11 20.58 41.61 -19.45
CA CYS A 11 19.41 40.74 -19.30
C CYS A 11 19.52 39.75 -18.12
N GLY A 12 20.59 39.79 -17.33
CA GLY A 12 20.81 38.89 -16.20
C GLY A 12 20.89 37.40 -16.59
N CYS A 13 21.39 37.08 -17.79
CA CYS A 13 21.51 35.71 -18.28
C CYS A 13 22.93 35.38 -18.72
N ASN A 14 23.16 34.12 -19.10
CA ASN A 14 24.43 33.71 -19.68
C ASN A 14 24.41 33.83 -21.22
N THR A 15 25.59 33.96 -21.83
CA THR A 15 25.73 34.08 -23.29
C THR A 15 25.24 32.82 -24.02
N GLN A 16 25.26 31.65 -23.37
CA GLN A 16 24.76 30.40 -23.95
C GLN A 16 23.23 30.42 -24.13
N THR A 17 22.50 31.06 -23.23
CA THR A 17 21.04 31.25 -23.34
C THR A 17 20.71 32.04 -24.59
N LEU A 18 21.43 33.14 -24.84
CA LEU A 18 21.23 33.96 -26.03
C LEU A 18 21.62 33.21 -27.31
N ARG A 19 22.72 32.45 -27.31
CA ARG A 19 23.09 31.58 -28.45
C ARG A 19 22.04 30.50 -28.70
N TYR A 20 21.46 29.94 -27.63
CA TYR A 20 20.38 28.99 -27.75
C TYR A 20 19.16 29.64 -28.38
N TYR A 21 18.71 30.80 -27.88
CA TYR A 21 17.56 31.53 -28.42
C TYR A 21 17.75 31.94 -29.88
N ASP A 22 18.94 32.38 -30.26
CA ASP A 22 19.30 32.63 -31.66
C ASP A 22 19.15 31.36 -32.50
N ARG A 23 19.76 30.25 -32.09
CA ARG A 23 19.70 28.96 -32.80
C ARG A 23 18.27 28.45 -33.00
N ILE A 24 17.40 28.65 -32.01
CA ILE A 24 15.99 28.25 -32.13
C ILE A 24 15.11 29.34 -32.75
N GLY A 25 15.66 30.49 -33.13
CA GLY A 25 14.90 31.61 -33.72
C GLY A 25 13.94 32.30 -32.76
N LEU A 26 14.16 32.19 -31.45
CA LEU A 26 13.33 32.83 -30.42
C LEU A 26 13.76 34.28 -30.15
N LEU A 27 15.07 34.55 -30.21
CA LEU A 27 15.64 35.90 -30.11
C LEU A 27 16.91 35.95 -30.96
N ALA A 28 16.80 36.46 -32.18
CA ALA A 28 17.92 36.61 -33.10
C ALA A 28 18.73 37.88 -32.78
N PRO A 29 20.07 37.88 -32.95
CA PRO A 29 20.87 39.10 -32.85
C PRO A 29 20.49 40.08 -33.96
N ALA A 30 20.45 41.37 -33.66
CA ALA A 30 20.26 42.42 -34.66
C ALA A 30 21.36 42.40 -35.74
N LYS A 31 22.59 42.03 -35.38
CA LYS A 31 23.70 41.88 -36.32
C LYS A 31 24.62 40.74 -35.95
N VAL A 32 25.05 39.99 -36.98
CA VAL A 32 26.16 39.04 -36.89
C VAL A 32 27.30 39.56 -37.76
N ASP A 33 28.48 39.72 -37.17
CA ASP A 33 29.68 40.08 -37.91
C ASP A 33 30.11 38.93 -38.83
N GLN A 34 30.23 39.20 -40.12
CA GLN A 34 30.44 38.16 -41.14
C GLN A 34 31.86 37.56 -41.10
N TRP A 35 32.84 38.26 -40.53
CA TRP A 35 34.24 37.85 -40.57
C TRP A 35 34.66 37.16 -39.28
N THR A 36 34.07 37.58 -38.15
CA THR A 36 34.41 37.11 -36.81
C THR A 36 33.30 36.26 -36.16
N GLY A 37 32.08 36.30 -36.69
CA GLY A 37 30.92 35.61 -36.13
C GLY A 37 30.37 36.22 -34.83
N TYR A 38 30.86 37.40 -34.43
CA TYR A 38 30.39 38.08 -33.23
C TYR A 38 28.94 38.54 -33.38
N ARG A 39 28.17 38.37 -32.30
CA ARG A 39 26.75 38.73 -32.23
C ARG A 39 26.54 40.04 -31.48
N TYR A 40 25.71 40.88 -32.06
CA TYR A 40 25.35 42.18 -31.53
C TYR A 40 23.83 42.31 -31.44
N TYR A 41 23.38 42.89 -30.33
CA TYR A 41 21.98 43.11 -30.00
C TYR A 41 21.70 44.60 -29.86
N GLU A 42 20.47 45.00 -30.08
CA GLU A 42 19.97 46.34 -29.78
C GLU A 42 19.41 46.38 -28.35
N GLU A 43 19.36 47.58 -27.75
CA GLU A 43 18.91 47.73 -26.36
C GLU A 43 17.40 47.41 -26.25
N GLU A 44 16.65 47.78 -27.28
CA GLU A 44 15.23 47.52 -27.47
C GLU A 44 14.90 46.01 -27.44
N GLN A 45 15.85 45.15 -27.85
CA GLN A 45 15.68 43.69 -27.77
C GLN A 45 15.63 43.16 -26.34
N ALA A 46 16.03 43.95 -25.33
CA ALA A 46 15.92 43.58 -23.92
C ALA A 46 14.45 43.44 -23.49
N MET A 47 13.55 44.27 -24.04
CA MET A 47 12.11 44.17 -23.77
C MET A 47 11.54 42.84 -24.29
N LEU A 48 11.99 42.41 -25.47
CA LEU A 48 11.62 41.11 -26.02
C LEU A 48 12.15 39.96 -25.16
N PHE A 49 13.38 40.07 -24.65
CA PHE A 49 13.94 39.09 -23.72
C PHE A 49 13.12 38.98 -22.42
N VAL A 50 12.72 40.11 -21.84
CA VAL A 50 11.86 40.13 -20.64
C VAL A 50 10.50 39.47 -20.92
N LYS A 51 9.87 39.78 -22.07
CA LYS A 51 8.61 39.13 -22.48
C LYS A 51 8.77 37.61 -22.59
N ILE A 52 9.83 37.12 -23.23
CA ILE A 52 10.14 35.68 -23.31
C ILE A 52 10.25 35.07 -21.91
N LYS A 53 11.00 35.73 -21.00
CA LYS A 53 11.22 35.22 -19.64
C LYS A 53 9.94 35.15 -18.82
N ASN A 54 9.08 36.16 -18.89
CA ASN A 54 7.81 36.17 -18.19
C ASN A 54 6.90 35.02 -18.68
N LEU A 55 6.86 34.77 -19.98
CA LEU A 55 6.09 33.64 -20.52
C LEU A 55 6.66 32.28 -20.09
N GLN A 56 7.99 32.13 -20.03
CA GLN A 56 8.60 30.92 -19.47
C GLN A 56 8.24 30.72 -17.99
N MET A 57 8.25 31.80 -17.20
CA MET A 57 7.88 31.75 -15.78
C MET A 57 6.41 31.42 -15.57
N ALA A 58 5.56 31.79 -16.53
CA ALA A 58 4.15 31.39 -16.58
C ALA A 58 3.93 29.98 -17.18
N ASP A 59 4.99 29.18 -17.26
CA ASP A 59 4.95 27.77 -17.69
C ASP A 59 4.56 27.54 -19.16
N PHE A 60 4.72 28.57 -20.01
CA PHE A 60 4.62 28.38 -21.46
C PHE A 60 5.88 27.71 -22.00
N SER A 61 5.68 26.70 -22.83
CA SER A 61 6.73 26.03 -23.58
C SER A 61 7.35 26.96 -24.61
N ILE A 62 8.59 26.68 -25.02
CA ILE A 62 9.30 27.44 -26.07
C ILE A 62 8.49 27.50 -27.37
N GLY A 63 7.76 26.43 -27.71
CA GLY A 63 6.91 26.38 -28.92
C GLY A 63 5.74 27.36 -28.84
N GLU A 64 5.04 27.39 -27.70
CA GLU A 64 3.95 28.35 -27.45
C GLU A 64 4.47 29.78 -27.48
N ILE A 65 5.60 30.05 -26.81
CA ILE A 65 6.20 31.39 -26.76
C ILE A 65 6.48 31.92 -28.17
N LYS A 66 7.09 31.11 -29.06
CA LYS A 66 7.35 31.56 -30.45
C LYS A 66 6.10 32.02 -31.18
N THR A 67 4.99 31.35 -30.93
CA THR A 67 3.70 31.71 -31.53
C THR A 67 3.22 33.03 -30.92
N LEU A 68 3.18 33.10 -29.58
CA LEU A 68 2.69 34.25 -28.81
C LEU A 68 3.50 35.53 -28.95
N LEU A 69 4.77 35.46 -29.37
CA LEU A 69 5.59 36.66 -29.55
C LEU A 69 5.10 37.56 -30.69
N ASN A 70 4.44 36.98 -31.71
CA ASN A 70 3.95 37.70 -32.88
C ASN A 70 2.44 37.99 -32.85
N GLU A 71 1.75 37.50 -31.83
CA GLU A 71 0.31 37.72 -31.65
C GLU A 71 0.02 39.09 -31.06
N ASP A 72 -1.21 39.57 -31.25
CA ASP A 72 -1.71 40.77 -30.60
C ASP A 72 -1.95 40.57 -29.09
N GLU A 73 -2.25 41.66 -28.40
CA GLU A 73 -2.45 41.65 -26.95
C GLU A 73 -3.67 40.82 -26.53
N ASP A 74 -4.73 40.79 -27.34
CA ASP A 74 -5.96 40.03 -27.04
C ASP A 74 -5.69 38.52 -27.08
N HIS A 75 -4.98 38.04 -28.10
CA HIS A 75 -4.58 36.64 -28.22
C HIS A 75 -3.59 36.22 -27.12
N LEU A 76 -2.70 37.13 -26.72
CA LEU A 76 -1.77 36.90 -25.61
C LEU A 76 -2.52 36.74 -24.29
N MET A 77 -3.47 37.62 -23.98
CA MET A 77 -4.29 37.55 -22.76
C MET A 77 -5.16 36.29 -22.76
N ALA A 78 -5.77 35.93 -23.89
CA ALA A 78 -6.53 34.68 -24.01
C ALA A 78 -5.65 33.43 -23.78
N ALA A 79 -4.38 33.48 -24.17
CA ALA A 79 -3.43 32.39 -23.87
C ALA A 79 -3.12 32.29 -22.38
N PHE A 80 -2.96 33.43 -21.69
CA PHE A 80 -2.80 33.45 -20.23
C PHE A 80 -4.03 32.90 -19.51
N ASP A 81 -5.23 33.32 -19.90
CA ASP A 81 -6.48 32.85 -19.28
C ASP A 81 -6.61 31.32 -19.39
N ARG A 82 -6.32 30.77 -20.58
CA ARG A 82 -6.29 29.33 -20.79
C ARG A 82 -5.26 28.64 -19.91
N LYS A 83 -4.04 29.19 -19.83
CA LYS A 83 -2.97 28.61 -19.01
C LYS A 83 -3.33 28.61 -17.52
N ILE A 84 -3.95 29.69 -17.04
CA ILE A 84 -4.44 29.79 -15.66
C ILE A 84 -5.49 28.71 -15.40
N GLU A 85 -6.44 28.52 -16.32
CA GLU A 85 -7.47 27.51 -16.18
C GLU A 85 -6.91 26.08 -16.19
N GLU A 86 -5.96 25.78 -17.08
CA GLU A 86 -5.24 24.51 -17.09
C GLU A 86 -4.52 24.23 -15.76
N GLN A 87 -3.86 25.24 -15.17
CA GLN A 87 -3.17 25.07 -13.88
C GLN A 87 -4.16 24.91 -12.72
N LYS A 88 -5.31 25.59 -12.74
CA LYS A 88 -6.38 25.38 -11.75
C LYS A 88 -6.93 23.95 -11.81
N GLN A 89 -7.18 23.43 -13.00
CA GLN A 89 -7.65 22.05 -13.18
C GLN A 89 -6.62 21.03 -12.67
N LYS A 90 -5.32 21.25 -12.94
CA LYS A 90 -4.25 20.41 -12.38
C LYS A 90 -4.23 20.46 -10.85
N LEU A 91 -4.40 21.64 -10.26
CA LEU A 91 -4.46 21.80 -8.81
C LEU A 91 -5.64 21.03 -8.22
N GLU A 92 -6.83 21.17 -8.80
CA GLU A 92 -8.03 20.45 -8.36
C GLU A 92 -7.84 18.93 -8.46
N GLN A 93 -7.25 18.44 -9.56
CA GLN A 93 -6.92 17.02 -9.70
C GLN A 93 -5.97 16.53 -8.60
N MET A 94 -4.91 17.29 -8.30
CA MET A 94 -3.97 16.96 -7.24
C MET A 94 -4.64 16.96 -5.86
N GLU A 95 -5.55 17.89 -5.60
CA GLU A 95 -6.32 17.95 -4.35
C GLU A 95 -7.27 16.75 -4.21
N ASN A 96 -7.95 16.35 -5.29
CA ASN A 96 -8.81 15.18 -5.32
C ASN A 96 -8.03 13.89 -5.10
N ILE A 97 -6.86 13.75 -5.74
CA ILE A 97 -5.96 12.62 -5.51
C ILE A 97 -5.53 12.57 -4.04
N ARG A 98 -5.07 13.71 -3.48
CA ARG A 98 -4.70 13.80 -2.06
C ARG A 98 -5.85 13.38 -1.13
N LYS A 99 -7.08 13.80 -1.45
CA LYS A 99 -8.27 13.44 -0.68
C LYS A 99 -8.56 11.93 -0.76
N SER A 100 -8.49 11.34 -1.96
CA SER A 100 -8.63 9.89 -2.15
C SER A 100 -7.65 9.11 -1.28
N TYR A 101 -6.37 9.49 -1.28
CA TYR A 101 -5.35 8.85 -0.44
C TYR A 101 -5.68 8.91 1.07
N LEU A 102 -6.18 10.05 1.55
CA LEU A 102 -6.57 10.19 2.96
C LEU A 102 -7.83 9.38 3.29
N ASP A 103 -8.82 9.39 2.40
CA ASP A 103 -10.05 8.64 2.57
C ASP A 103 -9.78 7.12 2.54
N GLU A 104 -8.91 6.64 1.65
CA GLU A 104 -8.44 5.25 1.60
C GLU A 104 -7.72 4.83 2.89
N ALA A 105 -6.78 5.64 3.39
CA ALA A 105 -6.07 5.37 4.64
C ALA A 105 -7.01 5.34 5.85
N MET A 106 -7.95 6.28 5.94
CA MET A 106 -8.95 6.32 7.01
C MET A 106 -9.92 5.14 6.93
N ASN A 107 -10.31 4.72 5.73
CA ASN A 107 -11.15 3.54 5.52
C ASN A 107 -10.42 2.26 5.92
N MET A 108 -9.13 2.14 5.60
CA MET A 108 -8.29 1.01 6.01
C MET A 108 -8.19 0.92 7.54
N GLN A 109 -7.90 2.03 8.22
CA GLN A 109 -7.83 2.03 9.69
C GLN A 109 -9.16 1.61 10.32
N ARG A 110 -10.29 2.11 9.80
CA ARG A 110 -11.62 1.74 10.29
C ARG A 110 -11.92 0.25 10.08
N MET A 111 -11.49 -0.30 8.94
CA MET A 111 -11.67 -1.71 8.59
C MET A 111 -10.84 -2.63 9.49
N VAL A 112 -9.56 -2.33 9.66
CA VAL A 112 -8.65 -3.06 10.57
C VAL A 112 -9.23 -3.10 11.97
N ASN A 113 -9.64 -1.94 12.51
CA ASN A 113 -10.27 -1.87 13.82
C ASN A 113 -11.54 -2.74 13.91
N THR A 114 -12.38 -2.75 12.87
CA THR A 114 -13.61 -3.56 12.87
C THR A 114 -13.30 -5.07 12.91
N ILE A 115 -12.26 -5.52 12.19
CA ILE A 115 -11.86 -6.92 12.19
C ILE A 115 -11.29 -7.32 13.56
N ILE A 116 -10.52 -6.43 14.19
CA ILE A 116 -9.98 -6.67 15.53
C ILE A 116 -11.10 -6.77 16.55
N ASP A 117 -12.01 -5.81 16.58
CA ASP A 117 -13.18 -5.84 17.48
C ASP A 117 -13.97 -7.15 17.29
N PHE A 118 -14.08 -7.63 16.05
CA PHE A 118 -14.73 -8.90 15.75
C PHE A 118 -13.93 -10.11 16.27
N VAL A 119 -12.63 -10.16 16.03
CA VAL A 119 -11.75 -11.25 16.51
C VAL A 119 -11.67 -11.25 18.04
N GLU A 120 -11.54 -10.09 18.69
CA GLU A 120 -11.62 -9.94 20.16
C GLU A 120 -12.99 -10.39 20.69
N GLY A 121 -14.08 -10.04 20.00
CA GLY A 121 -15.42 -10.50 20.34
C GLY A 121 -15.55 -12.02 20.28
N ARG A 122 -15.00 -12.67 19.25
CA ARG A 122 -14.99 -14.14 19.14
C ARG A 122 -14.07 -14.81 20.17
N MET A 123 -12.92 -14.21 20.45
CA MET A 123 -12.01 -14.67 21.50
C MET A 123 -12.57 -14.43 22.91
N SER A 124 -13.71 -13.78 23.05
CA SER A 124 -14.45 -13.72 24.32
C SER A 124 -15.43 -14.91 24.48
N SER A 125 -15.48 -15.84 23.52
CA SER A 125 -16.33 -17.05 23.57
C SER A 125 -15.68 -18.13 24.46
N PRO A 126 -16.32 -18.57 25.56
CA PRO A 126 -15.75 -19.59 26.44
C PRO A 126 -15.49 -20.93 25.74
N GLU A 127 -16.33 -21.29 24.77
CA GLU A 127 -16.24 -22.55 24.02
C GLU A 127 -14.93 -22.64 23.23
N LEU A 128 -14.47 -21.51 22.67
CA LEU A 128 -13.23 -21.45 21.92
C LEU A 128 -12.01 -21.72 22.81
N TRP A 129 -12.00 -21.19 24.04
CA TRP A 129 -10.92 -21.44 25.00
C TRP A 129 -10.93 -22.88 25.51
N GLN A 130 -12.12 -23.43 25.75
CA GLN A 130 -12.29 -24.81 26.19
C GLN A 130 -11.80 -25.83 25.15
N GLU A 131 -11.86 -25.52 23.86
CA GLU A 131 -11.31 -26.35 22.78
C GLU A 131 -9.80 -26.61 22.97
N PHE A 132 -9.09 -25.64 23.53
CA PHE A 132 -7.67 -25.74 23.91
C PHE A 132 -7.45 -26.22 25.35
N GLY A 133 -8.52 -26.48 26.10
CA GLY A 133 -8.46 -26.83 27.52
C GLY A 133 -8.12 -25.65 28.42
N LEU A 134 -8.41 -24.42 27.97
CA LEU A 134 -8.06 -23.17 28.62
C LEU A 134 -9.29 -22.44 29.17
N ASP A 135 -9.02 -21.47 30.05
CA ASP A 135 -9.99 -20.56 30.64
C ASP A 135 -9.44 -19.13 30.57
N GLN A 136 -10.14 -18.25 29.85
CA GLN A 136 -9.68 -16.89 29.57
C GLN A 136 -9.32 -16.07 30.83
N GLU A 137 -10.04 -16.27 31.94
CA GLU A 137 -9.80 -15.54 33.19
C GLU A 137 -8.60 -16.10 33.96
N LYS A 138 -8.31 -17.40 33.82
CA LYS A 138 -7.23 -18.09 34.53
C LYS A 138 -5.92 -18.07 33.75
N ASP A 139 -5.98 -18.19 32.43
CA ASP A 139 -4.83 -18.29 31.53
C ASP A 139 -4.38 -16.92 31.03
N THR A 140 -4.04 -16.04 31.98
CA THR A 140 -3.73 -14.62 31.72
C THR A 140 -2.50 -14.42 30.82
N GLU A 141 -1.56 -15.36 30.82
CA GLU A 141 -0.38 -15.32 29.94
C GLU A 141 -0.78 -15.46 28.46
N ILE A 142 -1.66 -16.40 28.15
CA ILE A 142 -2.15 -16.64 26.79
C ILE A 142 -3.03 -15.47 26.36
N SER A 143 -3.87 -14.95 27.25
CA SER A 143 -4.66 -13.74 27.02
C SER A 143 -3.79 -12.52 26.68
N ALA A 144 -2.70 -12.31 27.42
CA ALA A 144 -1.75 -11.23 27.12
C ALA A 144 -1.09 -11.41 25.75
N ARG A 145 -0.71 -12.64 25.39
CA ARG A 145 -0.12 -12.96 24.08
C ARG A 145 -1.08 -12.73 22.93
N VAL A 146 -2.36 -13.07 23.10
CA VAL A 146 -3.41 -12.80 22.12
C VAL A 146 -3.49 -11.30 21.82
N HIS A 147 -3.52 -10.45 22.84
CA HIS A 147 -3.54 -8.99 22.65
C HIS A 147 -2.25 -8.47 21.98
N GLU A 148 -1.09 -9.05 22.28
CA GLU A 148 0.17 -8.70 21.62
C GLU A 148 0.13 -9.02 20.12
N LEU A 149 -0.32 -10.22 19.74
CA LEU A 149 -0.45 -10.62 18.33
C LEU A 149 -1.39 -9.71 17.54
N LEU A 150 -2.54 -9.34 18.13
CA LEU A 150 -3.46 -8.40 17.50
C LEU A 150 -2.84 -7.01 17.34
N ALA A 151 -2.04 -6.56 18.31
CA ALA A 151 -1.35 -5.28 18.26
C ALA A 151 -0.23 -5.27 17.20
N GLU A 152 0.53 -6.36 17.08
CA GLU A 152 1.53 -6.53 16.03
C GLU A 152 0.87 -6.54 14.64
N TRP A 153 -0.23 -7.26 14.48
CA TRP A 153 -0.98 -7.30 13.23
C TRP A 153 -1.53 -5.92 12.84
N MET A 154 -2.03 -5.13 13.80
CA MET A 154 -2.41 -3.73 13.57
C MET A 154 -1.27 -2.90 13.00
N GLU A 155 -0.10 -3.04 13.62
CA GLU A 155 1.05 -2.23 13.26
C GLU A 155 1.58 -2.61 11.88
N GLN A 156 1.57 -3.91 11.55
CA GLN A 156 1.87 -4.38 10.19
C GLN A 156 0.87 -3.84 9.17
N CYS A 157 -0.43 -3.86 9.46
CA CYS A 157 -1.46 -3.32 8.56
C CYS A 157 -1.29 -1.82 8.31
N LYS A 158 -0.90 -1.03 9.32
CA LYS A 158 -0.60 0.40 9.16
C LYS A 158 0.62 0.64 8.27
N ASN A 159 1.63 -0.23 8.37
CA ASN A 159 2.90 -0.08 7.66
C ASN A 159 2.87 -0.67 6.23
N ALA A 160 1.88 -1.51 5.89
CA ALA A 160 1.78 -2.18 4.59
C ALA A 160 1.43 -1.24 3.41
N GLY A 161 0.90 -0.03 3.65
CA GLY A 161 0.64 0.95 2.60
C GLY A 161 -0.25 0.43 1.44
N ALA A 162 -0.05 1.00 0.24
CA ALA A 162 -0.91 0.84 -0.95
C ALA A 162 -1.02 -0.59 -1.53
N ASP A 163 -0.26 -1.57 -1.04
CA ASP A 163 -0.29 -2.97 -1.50
C ASP A 163 -1.55 -3.73 -1.04
N MET A 164 -2.29 -3.15 -0.08
CA MET A 164 -3.56 -3.70 0.39
C MET A 164 -4.77 -3.33 -0.48
N ALA A 165 -4.63 -2.49 -1.51
CA ALA A 165 -5.76 -2.03 -2.33
C ALA A 165 -6.53 -3.19 -2.99
N GLN A 166 -5.85 -4.27 -3.36
CA GLN A 166 -6.50 -5.47 -3.93
C GLN A 166 -7.24 -6.30 -2.86
N TYR A 167 -6.76 -6.27 -1.61
CA TYR A 167 -7.43 -6.89 -0.47
C TYR A 167 -8.57 -6.02 0.07
N MET A 168 -8.57 -4.71 -0.23
CA MET A 168 -9.53 -3.74 0.29
C MET A 168 -10.96 -3.95 -0.20
N ASP A 169 -11.20 -4.29 -1.46
CA ASP A 169 -12.57 -4.56 -1.95
C ASP A 169 -13.17 -5.77 -1.23
N THR A 170 -12.40 -6.86 -1.16
CA THR A 170 -12.78 -8.08 -0.44
C THR A 170 -12.98 -7.85 1.06
N MET A 171 -12.17 -7.00 1.68
CA MET A 171 -12.23 -6.69 3.10
C MET A 171 -13.31 -5.65 3.44
N GLN A 172 -13.64 -4.72 2.55
CA GLN A 172 -14.77 -3.80 2.69
C GLN A 172 -16.09 -4.57 2.69
N GLU A 173 -16.26 -5.45 1.70
CA GLU A 173 -17.42 -6.34 1.66
C GLU A 173 -17.52 -7.20 2.92
N MET A 174 -16.40 -7.77 3.38
CA MET A 174 -16.34 -8.55 4.61
C MET A 174 -16.76 -7.71 5.83
N VAL A 175 -16.23 -6.50 6.00
CA VAL A 175 -16.56 -5.61 7.13
C VAL A 175 -18.02 -5.17 7.12
N GLU A 176 -18.60 -4.87 5.95
CA GLU A 176 -20.01 -4.49 5.84
C GLU A 176 -20.93 -5.67 6.19
N LYS A 177 -20.54 -6.89 5.81
CA LYS A 177 -21.26 -8.14 6.12
C LYS A 177 -21.12 -8.52 7.61
N LEU A 178 -19.94 -8.33 8.22
CA LEU A 178 -19.71 -8.51 9.65
C LEU A 178 -20.56 -7.55 10.51
N LYS A 179 -20.68 -6.28 10.11
CA LYS A 179 -21.54 -5.29 10.79
C LYS A 179 -23.04 -5.63 10.74
N ASN A 180 -23.47 -6.35 9.71
CA ASN A 180 -24.86 -6.78 9.53
C ASN A 180 -25.17 -8.13 10.21
N GLY A 181 -24.22 -8.70 10.96
CA GLY A 181 -24.45 -9.85 11.85
C GLY A 181 -24.78 -11.16 11.13
N THR A 182 -24.54 -11.26 9.82
CA THR A 182 -24.80 -12.46 9.02
C THR A 182 -23.63 -12.72 8.08
N LEU A 183 -22.83 -13.73 8.41
CA LEU A 183 -21.95 -14.41 7.44
C LEU A 183 -22.74 -15.60 6.90
N ASP A 184 -23.12 -15.54 5.62
CA ASP A 184 -23.74 -16.68 4.96
C ASP A 184 -22.72 -17.80 4.64
N GLU A 185 -23.23 -18.91 4.11
CA GLU A 185 -22.48 -20.15 3.87
C GLU A 185 -21.39 -20.01 2.78
N GLU A 186 -21.58 -19.09 1.83
CA GLU A 186 -20.60 -18.79 0.79
C GLU A 186 -19.50 -17.84 1.32
N GLN A 187 -19.85 -16.99 2.28
CA GLN A 187 -18.96 -15.99 2.88
C GLN A 187 -18.06 -16.56 3.98
N ARG A 188 -18.49 -17.58 4.72
CA ARG A 188 -17.61 -18.38 5.59
C ARG A 188 -16.49 -19.07 4.79
N LYS A 189 -16.77 -19.43 3.54
CA LYS A 189 -15.81 -20.01 2.58
C LYS A 189 -14.72 -19.01 2.15
N MET A 190 -14.94 -17.70 2.32
CA MET A 190 -13.98 -16.67 1.94
C MET A 190 -12.94 -16.38 3.04
N LEU A 191 -13.26 -16.71 4.29
CA LEU A 191 -12.38 -16.60 5.46
C LEU A 191 -11.51 -17.86 5.68
N LEU A 192 -11.89 -18.97 5.06
CA LEU A 192 -11.20 -20.25 5.14
C LEU A 192 -10.62 -20.60 3.78
N SER A 193 -9.39 -21.11 3.75
CA SER A 193 -8.87 -21.71 2.52
C SER A 193 -9.59 -23.04 2.27
N ASP A 194 -9.93 -23.38 1.02
CA ASP A 194 -10.28 -24.77 0.69
C ASP A 194 -9.09 -25.68 1.07
N GLU A 195 -9.31 -26.97 1.37
CA GLU A 195 -8.23 -27.89 1.79
C GLU A 195 -7.07 -27.93 0.78
N ASP A 196 -7.37 -27.82 -0.51
CA ASP A 196 -6.39 -27.76 -1.60
C ASP A 196 -5.59 -26.45 -1.63
N ASP A 197 -6.06 -25.42 -0.91
CA ASP A 197 -5.51 -24.07 -0.88
C ASP A 197 -4.69 -23.82 0.40
N LEU A 198 -4.81 -24.69 1.41
CA LEU A 198 -4.05 -24.58 2.67
C LEU A 198 -2.54 -24.59 2.44
N GLU A 199 -2.07 -25.38 1.47
CA GLU A 199 -0.65 -25.52 1.13
C GLU A 199 -0.17 -24.58 0.02
N LYS A 200 -1.06 -23.83 -0.65
CA LYS A 200 -0.69 -22.99 -1.82
C LYS A 200 0.34 -21.91 -1.53
N ASP A 201 0.28 -21.30 -0.36
CA ASP A 201 1.25 -20.26 0.05
C ASP A 201 2.36 -20.82 0.95
N ILE A 202 2.45 -22.15 1.08
CA ILE A 202 3.56 -22.76 1.82
C ILE A 202 4.77 -22.79 0.90
N PRO A 203 5.92 -22.24 1.32
CA PRO A 203 7.08 -22.19 0.46
C PRO A 203 7.58 -23.59 0.08
N GLU A 204 8.02 -23.76 -1.18
CA GLU A 204 8.63 -25.02 -1.65
C GLU A 204 9.77 -25.47 -0.73
N GLY A 205 9.78 -26.77 -0.39
CA GLY A 205 10.76 -27.38 0.51
C GLY A 205 10.37 -27.43 1.97
N ALA A 206 9.16 -27.01 2.35
CA ALA A 206 8.64 -27.24 3.69
C ALA A 206 8.39 -28.74 3.96
N GLU A 207 8.86 -29.25 5.09
CA GLU A 207 8.74 -30.65 5.49
C GLU A 207 7.65 -30.83 6.54
N LYS A 208 6.80 -31.86 6.36
CA LYS A 208 5.79 -32.23 7.36
C LYS A 208 6.44 -32.97 8.52
N ILE A 209 6.43 -32.37 9.70
CA ILE A 209 7.10 -32.91 10.90
C ILE A 209 6.14 -33.54 11.90
N PHE A 210 4.86 -33.20 11.84
CA PHE A 210 3.83 -33.78 12.70
C PHE A 210 2.46 -33.72 12.03
N ALA A 211 1.61 -34.72 12.30
CA ALA A 211 0.24 -34.77 11.82
C ALA A 211 -0.67 -35.51 12.81
N ARG A 212 -1.94 -35.10 12.86
CA ARG A 212 -2.99 -35.76 13.62
C ARG A 212 -4.29 -35.76 12.83
N ASP A 213 -4.89 -36.93 12.69
CA ASP A 213 -6.13 -37.15 11.94
C ASP A 213 -7.21 -37.74 12.85
N GLY A 214 -8.47 -37.41 12.59
CA GLY A 214 -9.64 -37.97 13.26
C GLY A 214 -9.77 -37.60 14.74
N TRP A 215 -9.20 -36.47 15.17
CA TRP A 215 -9.31 -35.99 16.54
C TRP A 215 -10.63 -35.26 16.80
N THR A 216 -11.04 -35.17 18.07
CA THR A 216 -12.30 -34.50 18.46
C THR A 216 -12.03 -33.12 19.02
N HIS A 217 -11.14 -33.01 20.02
CA HIS A 217 -10.75 -31.75 20.62
C HIS A 217 -9.25 -31.51 20.47
N VAL A 218 -8.84 -30.26 20.26
CA VAL A 218 -7.44 -29.86 20.19
C VAL A 218 -6.72 -30.12 21.53
N SER A 219 -7.40 -29.88 22.65
CA SER A 219 -6.87 -30.12 24.01
C SER A 219 -6.37 -31.53 24.26
N ASP A 220 -6.91 -32.54 23.56
CA ASP A 220 -6.54 -33.94 23.73
C ASP A 220 -5.10 -34.24 23.26
N TRP A 221 -4.59 -33.50 22.27
CA TRP A 221 -3.34 -33.83 21.58
C TRP A 221 -2.41 -32.65 21.35
N ILE A 222 -2.84 -31.40 21.61
CA ILE A 222 -1.99 -30.21 21.47
C ILE A 222 -0.68 -30.34 22.26
N GLY A 223 -0.71 -31.06 23.39
CA GLY A 223 0.45 -31.43 24.20
C GLY A 223 1.53 -32.23 23.48
N GLU A 224 1.20 -32.89 22.37
CA GLU A 224 2.09 -33.79 21.64
C GLU A 224 2.84 -33.11 20.49
N ILE A 225 2.47 -31.86 20.15
CA ILE A 225 3.13 -31.10 19.09
C ILE A 225 4.63 -30.96 19.43
N PRO A 226 5.55 -31.32 18.52
CA PRO A 226 6.98 -31.17 18.77
C PRO A 226 7.38 -29.69 18.78
N ALA A 227 8.43 -29.36 19.54
CA ALA A 227 8.97 -28.01 19.57
C ALA A 227 9.52 -27.64 18.18
N PRO A 228 9.18 -26.46 17.65
CA PRO A 228 9.72 -26.03 16.38
C PRO A 228 11.25 -25.93 16.35
N GLU A 229 11.87 -26.22 15.20
CA GLU A 229 13.29 -25.98 15.03
C GLU A 229 13.60 -24.48 15.04
N LYS A 230 14.65 -24.11 15.77
CA LYS A 230 15.02 -22.71 15.95
C LYS A 230 15.41 -22.06 14.61
N GLY A 231 14.80 -20.91 14.29
CA GLY A 231 15.08 -20.16 13.07
C GLY A 231 14.30 -20.63 11.84
N LYS A 232 13.48 -21.69 11.95
CA LYS A 232 12.60 -22.17 10.88
C LYS A 232 11.21 -21.59 10.96
N GLU A 233 10.58 -21.38 9.81
CA GLU A 233 9.17 -21.00 9.74
C GLU A 233 8.28 -22.21 10.01
N SER A 234 7.24 -22.04 10.82
CA SER A 234 6.31 -23.10 11.20
C SER A 234 4.91 -22.81 10.71
N PHE A 235 4.31 -23.79 10.03
CA PHE A 235 2.99 -23.68 9.43
C PHE A 235 2.05 -24.71 10.08
N PHE A 236 1.08 -24.21 10.84
CA PHE A 236 0.04 -24.98 11.51
C PHE A 236 -1.19 -25.03 10.60
N LEU A 237 -1.49 -26.19 10.03
CA LEU A 237 -2.58 -26.36 9.08
C LEU A 237 -3.68 -27.21 9.70
N PHE A 238 -4.89 -26.68 9.75
CA PHE A 238 -6.08 -27.37 10.19
C PHE A 238 -7.02 -27.55 9.00
N SER A 239 -7.50 -28.77 8.79
CA SER A 239 -8.56 -29.08 7.84
C SER A 239 -9.70 -29.71 8.63
N VAL A 240 -10.83 -29.03 8.75
CA VAL A 240 -11.90 -29.38 9.69
C VAL A 240 -13.28 -29.38 9.01
N PRO A 241 -14.27 -30.09 9.56
CA PRO A 241 -15.64 -30.07 9.05
C PRO A 241 -16.24 -28.67 9.13
N ARG A 242 -17.17 -28.38 8.22
CA ARG A 242 -17.83 -27.06 8.11
C ARG A 242 -18.51 -26.58 9.39
N ASP A 243 -19.09 -27.50 10.16
CA ASP A 243 -19.80 -27.18 11.40
C ASP A 243 -18.89 -27.18 12.64
N SER A 244 -17.57 -27.32 12.44
CA SER A 244 -16.60 -27.30 13.53
C SER A 244 -16.51 -25.91 14.15
N LEU A 245 -16.41 -25.85 15.47
CA LEU A 245 -16.10 -24.63 16.22
C LEU A 245 -14.78 -23.99 15.77
N ILE A 246 -13.89 -24.78 15.16
CA ILE A 246 -12.54 -24.38 14.72
C ILE A 246 -12.56 -23.50 13.47
N VAL A 247 -13.71 -23.46 12.77
CA VAL A 247 -14.00 -22.47 11.71
C VAL A 247 -14.08 -21.04 12.26
N ASP A 248 -14.04 -20.86 13.58
CA ASP A 248 -13.99 -19.56 14.23
C ASP A 248 -12.77 -18.72 13.80
N PRO A 249 -12.98 -17.48 13.32
CA PRO A 249 -11.89 -16.57 12.95
C PRO A 249 -10.91 -16.21 14.08
N GLY A 250 -11.27 -16.40 15.34
CA GLY A 250 -10.38 -16.24 16.50
C GLY A 250 -9.51 -17.47 16.80
N PHE A 251 -9.84 -18.64 16.24
CA PHE A 251 -9.09 -19.87 16.48
C PHE A 251 -7.60 -19.78 16.08
N PRO A 252 -7.24 -19.28 14.88
CA PRO A 252 -5.83 -19.18 14.49
C PRO A 252 -5.01 -18.30 15.43
N THR A 253 -5.57 -17.16 15.85
CA THR A 253 -4.91 -16.24 16.80
C THR A 253 -4.67 -16.91 18.14
N LEU A 254 -5.67 -17.64 18.66
CA LEU A 254 -5.54 -18.37 19.92
C LEU A 254 -4.51 -19.51 19.79
N MET A 255 -4.54 -20.28 18.70
CA MET A 255 -3.55 -21.33 18.43
C MET A 255 -2.12 -20.76 18.43
N LEU A 256 -1.89 -19.65 17.72
CA LEU A 256 -0.59 -18.98 17.69
C LEU A 256 -0.16 -18.47 19.06
N ALA A 257 -1.09 -17.92 19.85
CA ALA A 257 -0.81 -17.49 21.21
C ALA A 257 -0.37 -18.66 22.12
N VAL A 258 -1.07 -19.81 22.03
CA VAL A 258 -0.72 -21.02 22.79
C VAL A 258 0.64 -21.56 22.39
N MET A 259 0.92 -21.67 21.08
CA MET A 259 2.22 -22.14 20.58
C MET A 259 3.36 -21.18 20.93
N GLY A 260 3.12 -19.88 20.83
CA GLY A 260 4.09 -18.84 21.17
C GLY A 260 4.44 -18.83 22.66
N ALA A 261 3.44 -18.96 23.54
CA ALA A 261 3.67 -19.10 24.99
C ALA A 261 4.46 -20.37 25.31
N ARG A 262 4.15 -21.48 24.62
CA ARG A 262 4.76 -22.78 24.87
C ARG A 262 6.22 -22.88 24.42
N TYR A 263 6.55 -22.36 23.24
CA TYR A 263 7.87 -22.56 22.63
C TYR A 263 8.76 -21.32 22.60
N ASN A 264 8.24 -20.13 22.95
CA ASN A 264 8.99 -18.88 23.03
C ASN A 264 9.89 -18.65 21.80
N THR A 265 9.33 -18.82 20.61
CA THR A 265 10.10 -18.76 19.35
C THR A 265 10.45 -17.32 19.02
N GLN A 266 11.66 -16.90 19.40
CA GLN A 266 12.19 -15.57 19.06
C GLN A 266 12.76 -15.49 17.63
N GLU A 267 12.92 -16.61 16.93
CA GLU A 267 13.46 -16.68 15.58
C GLU A 267 12.76 -17.81 14.80
N GLY A 268 12.06 -17.46 13.71
CA GLY A 268 11.21 -18.37 12.91
C GLY A 268 9.72 -18.07 13.09
N GLY A 269 9.08 -17.46 12.10
CA GLY A 269 7.67 -17.05 12.18
C GLY A 269 6.71 -18.24 12.30
N MET A 270 5.56 -18.03 12.96
CA MET A 270 4.48 -19.02 13.03
C MET A 270 3.26 -18.53 12.25
N THR A 271 2.70 -19.40 11.42
CA THR A 271 1.46 -19.14 10.69
C THR A 271 0.45 -20.25 10.98
N CYS A 272 -0.81 -19.89 11.22
CA CYS A 272 -1.90 -20.85 11.39
C CYS A 272 -2.95 -20.63 10.30
N LYS A 273 -3.31 -21.70 9.60
CA LYS A 273 -4.35 -21.71 8.56
C LYS A 273 -5.40 -22.76 8.90
N VAL A 274 -6.66 -22.41 8.67
CA VAL A 274 -7.81 -23.31 8.85
C VAL A 274 -8.55 -23.40 7.52
N GLY A 275 -8.92 -24.62 7.15
CA GLY A 275 -9.64 -24.93 5.93
C GLY A 275 -10.68 -26.03 6.14
N LEU A 276 -11.45 -26.29 5.09
CA LEU A 276 -12.56 -27.25 5.13
C LEU A 276 -12.14 -28.64 4.67
N SER A 277 -12.32 -29.66 5.50
CA SER A 277 -11.98 -31.04 5.14
C SER A 277 -12.94 -31.64 4.12
N LYS A 278 -12.39 -32.42 3.20
CA LYS A 278 -13.16 -33.14 2.16
C LYS A 278 -13.89 -34.36 2.68
N ASP A 279 -13.32 -35.04 3.67
CA ASP A 279 -13.86 -36.29 4.22
C ASP A 279 -14.75 -36.07 5.45
N GLY A 280 -14.89 -34.82 5.90
CA GLY A 280 -15.67 -34.47 7.09
C GLY A 280 -15.04 -34.90 8.40
N LEU A 281 -13.73 -35.17 8.41
CA LEU A 281 -12.95 -35.41 9.63
C LEU A 281 -12.05 -34.22 9.95
N ASN A 282 -11.54 -34.19 11.17
CA ASN A 282 -10.55 -33.20 11.59
C ASN A 282 -9.14 -33.70 11.25
N HIS A 283 -8.35 -32.87 10.57
CA HIS A 283 -6.95 -33.11 10.25
C HIS A 283 -6.10 -31.93 10.69
N PHE A 284 -4.89 -32.26 11.14
CA PHE A 284 -3.87 -31.30 11.51
C PHE A 284 -2.54 -31.72 10.88
N SER A 285 -1.79 -30.74 10.38
CA SER A 285 -0.41 -30.91 9.93
C SER A 285 0.45 -29.74 10.38
N LEU A 286 1.65 -30.03 10.87
CA LEU A 286 2.70 -29.06 11.13
C LEU A 286 3.82 -29.23 10.08
N LEU A 287 4.08 -28.17 9.33
CA LEU A 287 5.16 -28.11 8.36
C LEU A 287 6.23 -27.11 8.80
N GLN A 288 7.48 -27.36 8.40
CA GLN A 288 8.61 -26.48 8.69
C GLN A 288 9.52 -26.23 7.51
N LYS A 289 10.06 -25.01 7.42
CA LYS A 289 11.08 -24.64 6.45
C LYS A 289 12.26 -23.94 7.10
#